data_AF-A0A084Y3R4-F1
#
_entry.id   AF-A0A084Y3R4-F1
#
_cell.length_a   1.000
_cell.length_b   1.000
_cell.length_c   1.000
_cell.angle_alpha   90.00
_cell.angle_beta   90.00
_cell.angle_gamma   90.00
#
_symmetry.space_group_name_H-M   'P 1'
#
loop_
_entity.id
_entity.type
_entity.pdbx_description
1 polymer ?
#
loop_
_entity_poly.entity_id
_entity_poly.type
_entity_poly.pdbx_seq_one_letter_code
_entity_poly.pdbx_strand_id
1 'polypeptide(L)'
;MCDDLEAAKVCAAHDPNWIERQKDCLKTDRLFAVLTALAPFQEPDSVPSEDPPVRGCSRDLINRPGQFDYQAAIEAGLPIGSGEVESAHRDVIQKRLKLPGAWWTPENAQAMLNLRVTRANGGWDRYWDALAA
;
A
#
# COMPACT_ATOMS: atom_id res chain seq x y z
N MET A 1 2.05 3.84 1.09
CA MET A 1 0.94 4.73 1.45
C MET A 1 0.32 5.24 0.15
N CYS A 2 -0.62 4.49 -0.44
CA CYS A 2 -1.23 4.75 -1.76
C CYS A 2 -0.33 5.57 -2.70
N ASP A 3 0.86 5.03 -2.99
CA ASP A 3 1.81 5.68 -3.89
C ASP A 3 1.36 5.56 -5.37
N ASP A 4 0.33 4.75 -5.61
CA ASP A 4 -0.32 4.51 -6.91
C ASP A 4 -1.73 5.16 -6.96
N LEU A 5 -1.84 6.42 -6.53
CA LEU A 5 -2.96 7.24 -6.97
C LEU A 5 -2.71 7.57 -8.45
N GLU A 6 -3.23 6.76 -9.38
CA GLU A 6 -3.33 7.17 -10.78
C GLU A 6 -4.04 8.53 -10.90
N ALA A 7 -4.94 8.84 -9.95
CA ALA A 7 -5.55 10.16 -9.76
C ALA A 7 -4.51 11.28 -9.53
N ALA A 8 -3.40 10.98 -8.89
CA ALA A 8 -2.35 11.96 -8.62
C ALA A 8 -1.67 12.45 -9.90
N LYS A 9 -1.60 11.65 -10.96
CA LYS A 9 -1.08 12.11 -12.26
C LYS A 9 -1.93 13.24 -12.83
N VAL A 10 -3.23 13.22 -12.56
CA VAL A 10 -4.19 14.25 -13.01
C VAL A 10 -4.16 15.45 -12.05
N CYS A 11 -4.25 15.20 -10.74
CA CYS A 11 -4.40 16.26 -9.73
C CYS A 11 -3.08 16.99 -9.39
N ALA A 12 -1.94 16.29 -9.44
CA ALA A 12 -0.62 16.85 -9.11
C ALA A 12 0.13 17.39 -10.34
N ALA A 13 -0.46 17.32 -11.54
CA ALA A 13 0.17 17.78 -12.79
C ALA A 13 0.69 19.23 -12.73
N HIS A 14 0.06 20.08 -11.93
CA HIS A 14 0.39 21.50 -11.79
C HIS A 14 0.86 21.89 -10.37
N ASP A 15 0.91 20.93 -9.45
CA ASP A 15 1.37 21.17 -8.07
C ASP A 15 2.06 19.92 -7.50
N PRO A 16 3.40 19.93 -7.40
CA PRO A 16 4.17 18.80 -6.89
C PRO A 16 3.90 18.49 -5.42
N ASN A 17 3.41 19.45 -4.64
CA ASN A 17 3.09 19.27 -3.22
C ASN A 17 1.66 18.82 -2.98
N TRP A 18 0.84 18.68 -4.04
CA TRP A 18 -0.56 18.30 -3.91
C TRP A 18 -0.72 16.95 -3.20
N ILE A 19 0.08 15.96 -3.59
CA ILE A 19 0.05 14.61 -3.02
C ILE A 19 0.37 14.66 -1.52
N GLU A 20 1.47 15.31 -1.12
CA GLU A 20 1.88 15.39 0.28
C GLU A 20 0.83 16.12 1.14
N ARG A 21 0.15 17.14 0.61
CA ARG A 21 -0.97 17.77 1.32
C ARG A 21 -2.14 16.82 1.55
N GLN A 22 -2.53 16.03 0.55
CA GLN A 22 -3.63 15.06 0.73
C GLN A 22 -3.24 13.95 1.70
N LYS A 23 -1.99 13.50 1.64
CA LYS A 23 -1.40 12.55 2.58
C LYS A 23 -1.49 13.06 4.02
N ASP A 24 -1.14 14.31 4.27
CA ASP A 24 -1.26 14.93 5.59
C ASP A 24 -2.71 15.10 6.02
N CYS A 25 -3.63 15.42 5.10
CA CYS A 25 -5.06 15.41 5.38
C CYS A 25 -5.53 14.03 5.84
N LEU A 26 -5.13 12.93 5.17
CA LEU A 26 -5.48 11.57 5.59
C LEU A 26 -4.90 11.23 6.96
N LYS A 27 -3.63 11.55 7.23
CA LYS A 27 -2.99 11.30 8.55
C LYS A 27 -3.65 12.05 9.71
N THR A 28 -4.39 13.12 9.42
CA THR A 28 -5.08 13.96 10.40
C THR A 28 -6.60 13.79 10.35
N ASP A 29 -7.08 12.65 9.83
CA ASP A 29 -8.50 12.27 9.71
C ASP A 29 -9.38 13.29 8.96
N ARG A 30 -8.77 14.07 8.06
CA ARG A 30 -9.46 15.06 7.22
C ARG A 30 -9.87 14.46 5.88
N LEU A 31 -10.55 13.32 5.90
CA LEU A 31 -11.01 12.63 4.68
C LEU A 31 -11.89 13.52 3.80
N PHE A 32 -12.79 14.30 4.42
CA PHE A 32 -13.66 15.22 3.68
C PHE A 32 -12.89 16.30 2.92
N ALA A 33 -11.77 16.79 3.48
CA ALA A 33 -10.91 17.76 2.80
C ALA A 33 -10.28 17.16 1.54
N VAL A 34 -9.90 15.88 1.58
CA VAL A 34 -9.37 15.15 0.42
C VAL A 34 -10.43 14.97 -0.65
N LEU A 35 -11.65 14.57 -0.28
CA LEU A 35 -12.76 14.46 -1.23
C LEU A 35 -13.09 15.81 -1.88
N THR A 36 -13.06 16.90 -1.11
CA THR A 36 -13.24 18.26 -1.63
C THR A 36 -12.12 18.65 -2.59
N ALA A 37 -10.87 18.27 -2.30
CA ALA A 37 -9.73 18.54 -3.16
C ALA A 37 -9.74 17.70 -4.47
N LEU A 38 -10.37 16.52 -4.46
CA LEU A 38 -10.55 15.66 -5.63
C LEU A 38 -11.69 16.13 -6.55
N ALA A 39 -12.73 16.78 -6.00
CA ALA A 39 -13.93 17.16 -6.73
C ALA A 39 -13.69 17.95 -8.05
N PRO A 40 -12.77 18.94 -8.11
CA PRO A 40 -12.52 19.69 -9.34
C PRO A 40 -11.91 18.87 -10.48
N PHE A 41 -11.31 17.72 -10.16
CA PHE A 41 -10.60 16.86 -11.11
C PHE A 41 -11.43 15.64 -11.53
N GLN A 42 -12.67 15.52 -11.03
CA GLN A 42 -13.53 14.40 -11.37
C GLN A 42 -13.90 14.41 -12.85
N GLU A 43 -13.73 13.27 -13.49
CA GLU A 43 -14.11 13.09 -14.89
C GLU A 43 -15.64 13.13 -15.03
N PRO A 44 -16.18 13.76 -16.07
CA PRO A 44 -17.63 13.82 -16.27
C PRO A 44 -18.21 12.43 -16.56
N ASP A 45 -19.48 12.24 -16.20
CA ASP A 45 -20.17 10.96 -16.34
C ASP A 45 -20.29 10.45 -17.79
N SER A 46 -20.08 11.34 -18.77
CA SER A 46 -20.03 11.01 -20.19
C SER A 46 -18.79 10.23 -20.63
N VAL A 47 -17.73 10.17 -19.82
CA VAL A 47 -16.51 9.39 -20.12
C VAL A 47 -16.73 7.93 -19.74
N PRO A 48 -16.66 6.98 -20.70
CA PRO A 48 -16.80 5.55 -20.44
C PRO A 48 -15.80 5.04 -19.38
N SER A 49 -16.31 4.20 -18.50
CA SER A 49 -15.63 3.63 -17.33
C SER A 49 -14.69 2.48 -17.72
N GLU A 50 -13.59 2.75 -18.43
CA GLU A 50 -12.51 1.73 -18.49
C GLU A 50 -11.59 1.81 -17.26
N ASP A 51 -11.29 3.00 -16.73
CA ASP A 51 -10.80 3.22 -15.35
C ASP A 51 -10.64 4.73 -15.09
N PRO A 52 -11.66 5.49 -14.63
CA PRO A 52 -11.52 6.92 -14.40
C PRO A 52 -10.75 7.14 -13.09
N PRO A 53 -9.47 7.57 -13.14
CA PRO A 53 -8.59 7.52 -11.98
C PRO A 53 -9.09 8.36 -10.78
N VAL A 54 -9.64 9.55 -11.01
CA VAL A 54 -10.07 10.46 -9.93
C VAL A 54 -11.41 10.02 -9.35
N ARG A 55 -12.37 9.66 -10.20
CA ARG A 55 -13.68 9.14 -9.79
C ARG A 55 -13.58 7.78 -9.10
N GLY A 56 -12.71 6.89 -9.57
CA GLY A 56 -12.39 5.61 -8.93
C GLY A 56 -11.84 5.81 -7.52
N CYS A 57 -10.83 6.68 -7.38
CA CYS A 57 -10.27 7.04 -6.09
C CYS A 57 -11.32 7.61 -5.12
N SER A 58 -12.12 8.59 -5.58
CA SER A 58 -13.18 9.20 -4.76
C SER A 58 -14.19 8.15 -4.28
N ARG A 59 -14.59 7.23 -5.16
CA ARG A 59 -15.50 6.13 -4.83
C ARG A 59 -14.90 5.17 -3.80
N ASP A 60 -13.63 4.81 -3.93
CA ASP A 60 -12.96 3.90 -2.99
C ASP A 60 -12.83 4.50 -1.59
N LEU A 61 -12.53 5.80 -1.51
CA LEU A 61 -12.48 6.54 -0.25
C LEU A 61 -13.86 6.59 0.44
N ILE A 62 -14.93 6.82 -0.33
CA ILE A 62 -16.30 6.88 0.20
C ILE A 62 -16.79 5.50 0.65
N ASN A 63 -16.47 4.44 -0.09
CA ASN A 63 -16.98 3.09 0.16
C ASN A 63 -16.28 2.36 1.32
N ARG A 64 -15.28 2.98 1.95
CA ARG A 64 -14.50 2.38 3.05
C ARG A 64 -14.55 3.24 4.32
N PRO A 65 -15.75 3.57 4.83
CA PRO A 65 -15.88 4.38 6.03
C PRO A 65 -15.21 3.69 7.22
N GLY A 66 -14.50 4.47 8.05
CA GLY A 66 -13.80 3.96 9.24
C GLY A 66 -12.50 3.20 8.96
N GLN A 67 -12.06 3.06 7.70
CA GLN A 67 -10.77 2.42 7.36
C GLN A 67 -9.61 3.42 7.20
N PHE A 68 -9.87 4.71 7.43
CA PHE A 68 -8.90 5.80 7.24
C PHE A 68 -8.56 6.53 8.55
N ASP A 69 -8.83 5.93 9.71
CA ASP A 69 -8.44 6.47 11.03
C ASP A 69 -6.93 6.29 11.27
N TYR A 70 -6.16 7.00 10.44
CA TYR A 70 -4.70 6.99 10.52
C TYR A 70 -4.20 7.74 11.74
N GLN A 71 -4.96 8.71 12.25
CA GLN A 71 -4.59 9.44 13.45
C GLN A 71 -4.55 8.50 14.66
N ALA A 72 -5.62 7.74 14.91
CA ALA A 72 -5.64 6.78 16.02
C ALA A 72 -4.55 5.70 15.86
N ALA A 73 -4.30 5.25 14.62
CA ALA A 73 -3.23 4.30 14.36
C ALA A 73 -1.83 4.88 14.66
N ILE A 74 -1.56 6.13 14.29
CA ILE A 74 -0.30 6.82 14.64
C ILE A 74 -0.17 6.99 16.16
N GLU A 75 -1.23 7.44 16.84
CA GLU A 75 -1.25 7.62 18.30
C GLU A 75 -1.03 6.30 19.05
N ALA A 76 -1.53 5.18 18.50
CA ALA A 76 -1.32 3.84 19.02
C ALA A 76 0.04 3.21 18.62
N GLY A 77 0.88 3.91 17.84
CA GLY A 77 2.15 3.40 17.33
C GLY A 77 1.98 2.24 16.33
N LEU A 78 0.82 2.13 15.69
CA LEU A 78 0.50 1.11 14.71
C LEU A 78 0.99 1.51 13.31
N PRO A 79 1.40 0.54 12.47
CA PRO A 79 1.86 0.84 11.12
C PRO A 79 0.69 1.26 10.23
N ILE A 80 0.74 2.50 9.74
CA ILE A 80 -0.21 3.05 8.77
C ILE A 80 0.26 2.79 7.33
N GLY A 81 0.22 1.53 6.90
CA GLY A 81 0.42 1.13 5.48
C GLY A 81 1.59 1.84 4.79
N SER A 82 2.80 1.65 5.31
CA SER A 82 4.00 2.36 4.86
C SER A 82 4.59 1.74 3.59
N GLY A 83 5.36 2.55 2.85
CA GLY A 83 6.21 2.03 1.76
C GLY A 83 7.18 0.94 2.24
N GLU A 84 7.47 0.85 3.53
CA GLU A 84 8.32 -0.19 4.12
C GLU A 84 7.63 -1.56 4.12
N VAL A 85 6.33 -1.62 4.43
CA VAL A 85 5.54 -2.86 4.33
C VAL A 85 5.50 -3.32 2.87
N GLU A 86 5.26 -2.40 1.94
CA GLU A 86 5.27 -2.72 0.50
C GLU A 86 6.66 -3.10 -0.01
N SER A 87 7.72 -2.47 0.50
CA SER A 87 9.11 -2.82 0.20
C SER A 87 9.44 -4.21 0.73
N ALA A 88 9.07 -4.51 1.98
CA ALA A 88 9.27 -5.83 2.57
C ALA A 88 8.48 -6.89 1.79
N HIS A 89 7.24 -6.61 1.39
CA HIS A 89 6.47 -7.50 0.54
C HIS A 89 7.17 -7.75 -0.81
N ARG A 90 7.67 -6.71 -1.47
CA ARG A 90 8.42 -6.82 -2.74
C ARG A 90 9.71 -7.64 -2.58
N ASP A 91 10.50 -7.33 -1.56
CA ASP A 91 11.84 -7.88 -1.40
C ASP A 91 11.88 -9.25 -0.73
N VAL A 92 11.03 -9.48 0.28
CA VAL A 92 10.98 -10.73 1.05
C VAL A 92 10.06 -11.74 0.38
N ILE A 93 8.88 -11.32 -0.08
CA ILE A 93 7.86 -12.25 -0.60
C ILE A 93 8.01 -12.40 -2.12
N GLN A 94 7.79 -11.32 -2.87
CA GLN A 94 7.66 -11.39 -4.34
C GLN A 94 8.92 -11.89 -5.03
N LYS A 95 10.11 -11.44 -4.58
CA LYS A 95 11.41 -11.82 -5.17
C LYS A 95 11.67 -13.33 -5.23
N ARG A 96 10.91 -14.16 -4.48
CA ARG A 96 10.98 -15.63 -4.59
C ARG A 96 9.69 -16.27 -5.06
N LEU A 97 8.55 -15.81 -4.55
CA LEU A 97 7.26 -16.46 -4.83
C LEU A 97 6.70 -16.10 -6.21
N LYS A 98 7.04 -14.92 -6.77
CA LYS A 98 6.51 -14.40 -8.04
C LYS A 98 7.47 -14.59 -9.22
N LEU A 99 8.34 -15.60 -9.17
CA LEU A 99 9.25 -15.91 -10.27
C LEU A 99 8.51 -16.62 -11.42
N PRO A 100 8.93 -16.45 -12.68
CA PRO A 100 8.34 -17.15 -13.82
C PRO A 100 8.38 -18.68 -13.62
N GLY A 101 7.26 -19.34 -13.87
CA GLY A 101 7.13 -20.80 -13.72
C GLY A 101 7.09 -21.29 -12.27
N ALA A 102 7.10 -20.39 -11.27
CA ALA A 102 6.93 -20.79 -9.87
C ALA A 102 5.47 -21.15 -9.61
N TRP A 103 5.25 -22.32 -9.02
CA TRP A 103 3.96 -22.74 -8.50
C TRP A 103 4.17 -23.28 -7.09
N TRP A 104 3.23 -22.99 -6.19
CA TRP A 104 3.35 -23.30 -4.78
C TRP A 104 2.04 -23.84 -4.24
N THR A 105 2.12 -24.86 -3.38
CA THR A 105 1.05 -25.12 -2.42
C THR A 105 1.18 -24.14 -1.25
N PRO A 106 0.09 -23.86 -0.51
CA PRO A 106 0.14 -22.98 0.67
C PRO A 106 1.22 -23.39 1.68
N GLU A 107 1.40 -24.69 1.90
CA GLU A 107 2.35 -25.24 2.87
C GLU A 107 3.79 -24.95 2.44
N ASN A 108 4.11 -25.20 1.17
CA ASN A 108 5.46 -24.96 0.63
C ASN A 108 5.76 -23.46 0.51
N ALA A 109 4.76 -22.64 0.17
CA ALA A 109 4.89 -21.19 0.19
C ALA A 109 5.22 -20.69 1.60
N GLN A 110 4.49 -21.15 2.62
CA GLN A 110 4.73 -20.78 4.01
C GLN A 110 6.12 -21.18 4.49
N ALA A 111 6.58 -22.40 4.19
CA ALA A 111 7.92 -22.85 4.54
C ALA A 111 9.01 -21.97 3.90
N MET A 112 8.85 -21.63 2.62
CA MET A 112 9.76 -20.73 1.92
C MET A 112 9.75 -19.32 2.53
N LEU A 113 8.59 -18.79 2.88
CA LEU A 113 8.45 -17.49 3.54
C LEU A 113 9.18 -17.46 4.88
N ASN A 114 9.01 -18.50 5.70
CA ASN A 114 9.70 -18.61 6.99
C ASN A 114 11.23 -18.53 6.83
N LEU A 115 11.78 -19.24 5.84
CA LEU A 115 13.22 -19.18 5.52
C LEU A 115 13.65 -17.76 5.11
N ARG A 116 12.85 -17.09 4.28
CA ARG A 116 13.17 -15.74 3.80
C ARG A 116 13.09 -14.69 4.89
N VAL A 117 12.09 -14.76 5.77
CA VAL A 117 11.95 -13.90 6.96
C VAL A 117 13.11 -14.14 7.91
N THR A 118 13.45 -15.40 8.19
CA THR A 118 14.60 -15.77 9.03
C THR A 118 15.89 -15.16 8.50
N ARG A 119 16.12 -15.27 7.19
CA ARG A 119 17.28 -14.66 6.54
C ARG A 119 17.28 -13.13 6.61
N ALA A 120 16.14 -12.50 6.33
CA ALA A 120 16.01 -11.03 6.37
C ALA A 120 16.28 -10.47 7.79
N ASN A 121 15.91 -11.22 8.82
CA ASN A 121 16.13 -10.87 10.22
C ASN A 121 17.52 -11.28 10.76
N GLY A 122 18.46 -11.70 9.89
CA GLY A 122 19.81 -12.09 10.30
C GLY A 122 19.91 -13.42 11.06
N GLY A 123 18.83 -14.21 11.10
CA GLY A 123 18.77 -15.49 11.81
C GLY A 123 19.24 -16.71 11.02
N TRP A 124 19.89 -16.49 9.87
CA TRP A 124 20.24 -17.57 8.93
C TRP A 124 21.18 -18.60 9.55
N ASP A 125 22.29 -18.14 10.11
CA ASP A 125 23.31 -19.03 10.68
C ASP A 125 22.75 -19.79 11.90
N ARG A 126 22.06 -19.07 12.79
CA ARG A 126 21.37 -19.65 13.95
C ARG A 126 20.40 -20.78 13.57
N TYR A 127 19.66 -20.62 12.47
CA TYR A 127 18.72 -21.64 12.01
C TYR A 127 19.42 -22.93 11.59
N TRP A 128 20.53 -22.82 10.84
CA TRP A 128 21.29 -23.98 10.39
C TRP A 128 22.09 -24.63 11.51
N ASP A 129 22.67 -23.85 12.41
CA ASP A 129 23.36 -24.35 13.59
C ASP A 129 22.42 -25.18 14.47
N ALA A 130 21.17 -24.74 14.64
CA ALA A 130 20.15 -25.46 15.41
C ALA A 130 19.67 -26.75 14.73
N LEU A 131 19.80 -26.88 13.41
CA LEU A 131 19.44 -28.08 12.64
C LEU A 131 20.58 -29.11 12.59
N ALA A 132 21.82 -28.66 12.77
CA ALA A 132 23.01 -29.50 12.76
C ALA A 132 23.31 -30.14 14.13
N ALA A 133 22.64 -29.68 15.19
CA ALA A 133 22.73 -30.19 16.57
C ALA A 133 21.72 -31.32 16.82
#